data_AF-A0A2H6BSK4-F1
#
_entry.id   AF-A0A2H6BSK4-F1
#
_cell.length_a   1.000
_cell.length_b   1.000
_cell.length_c   1.000
_cell.angle_alpha   90.00
_cell.angle_beta   90.00
_cell.angle_gamma   90.00
#
_symmetry.space_group_name_H-M   'P 1'
#
loop_
_entity.id
_entity.type
_entity.pdbx_description
1 polymer ?
#
loop_
_entity_poly.entity_id
_entity_poly.type
_entity_poly.pdbx_seq_one_letter_code
_entity_poly.pdbx_strand_id
1 'polypeptide(L)'
;MAIPLLNYAPKSQNVRVAGYDVGGDEKPKVYTTENVLSPSDLDDLIEAAYRQIFFHAFKWDREPFLESQLRNGQLSVRDFIRGLLLSKTFYNSFYEKNSNYRFVEQVVQRVLGRDVYSEREKIAWSIVVATKGIQGFVDQLLNSDEYLQSFGYDTVPYQRRRTLASREIGERPFNITSPRYDGYYRGILGFPQIVWQNAVRRYVPQEQKPKAGDPSSFLAMARGLGSAKGNPVPRVSAMNINIEASVPRR
;
A
#
# COMPACT_ATOMS: atom_id res chain seq x y z
N MET A 1 -7.80 -36.50 19.10
CA MET A 1 -8.75 -35.54 19.69
C MET A 1 -8.53 -34.19 19.03
N ALA A 2 -9.57 -33.53 18.54
CA ALA A 2 -9.44 -32.18 17.98
C ALA A 2 -9.32 -31.18 19.14
N ILE A 3 -8.17 -30.52 19.27
CA ILE A 3 -7.99 -29.46 20.27
C ILE A 3 -8.77 -28.23 19.78
N PRO A 4 -9.77 -27.73 20.55
CA PRO A 4 -10.51 -26.54 20.15
C PRO A 4 -9.59 -25.30 20.19
N LEU A 5 -9.93 -24.27 19.42
CA LEU A 5 -9.23 -22.99 19.48
C LEU A 5 -9.34 -22.41 20.90
N LEU A 6 -8.23 -21.90 21.44
CA LEU A 6 -8.23 -21.27 22.75
C LEU A 6 -9.09 -20.00 22.73
N ASN A 7 -9.95 -19.81 23.73
CA ASN A 7 -10.77 -18.61 23.84
C ASN A 7 -9.91 -17.37 24.14
N TYR A 8 -10.25 -16.26 23.48
CA TYR A 8 -9.66 -14.95 23.73
C TYR A 8 -10.75 -13.87 23.75
N ALA A 9 -10.54 -12.83 24.55
CA ALA A 9 -11.48 -11.72 24.67
C ALA A 9 -11.30 -10.75 23.49
N PRO A 10 -12.39 -10.28 22.87
CA PRO A 10 -12.30 -9.31 21.78
C PRO A 10 -11.99 -7.90 22.35
N LYS A 11 -11.26 -7.10 21.56
CA LYS A 11 -10.93 -5.70 21.89
C LYS A 11 -11.89 -4.74 21.19
N SER A 12 -12.01 -3.51 21.71
CA SER A 12 -12.67 -2.42 20.99
C SER A 12 -11.86 -2.04 19.74
N GLN A 13 -12.47 -2.19 18.56
CA GLN A 13 -11.90 -1.85 17.26
C GLN A 13 -12.98 -1.22 16.39
N ASN A 14 -12.60 -0.32 15.47
CA ASN A 14 -13.54 0.42 14.60
C ASN A 14 -14.42 -0.52 13.77
N VAL A 15 -13.84 -1.66 13.35
CA VAL A 15 -14.47 -2.69 12.51
C VAL A 15 -15.70 -3.34 13.17
N ARG A 16 -15.76 -3.37 14.51
CA ARG A 16 -16.82 -4.07 15.25
C ARG A 16 -18.12 -3.28 15.40
N VAL A 17 -18.08 -1.97 15.18
CA VAL A 17 -19.24 -1.08 15.34
C VAL A 17 -19.86 -0.85 13.96
N ALA A 18 -21.16 -0.56 13.83
CA ALA A 18 -21.71 -0.12 12.54
C ALA A 18 -21.20 1.28 12.18
N GLY A 19 -20.96 1.54 10.89
CA GLY A 19 -20.48 2.82 10.37
C GLY A 19 -21.63 3.50 9.65
N TYR A 20 -21.83 4.79 9.92
CA TYR A 20 -22.86 5.60 9.26
C TYR A 20 -22.25 6.56 8.23
N ASP A 21 -21.06 6.22 7.74
CA ASP A 21 -20.25 7.03 6.85
C ASP A 21 -20.71 6.92 5.39
N VAL A 22 -20.95 8.06 4.77
CA VAL A 22 -21.26 8.19 3.34
C VAL A 22 -19.99 7.93 2.52
N GLY A 23 -20.14 7.45 1.28
CA GLY A 23 -18.99 7.20 0.39
C GLY A 23 -18.13 8.44 0.18
N GLY A 24 -16.81 8.26 0.27
CA GLY A 24 -15.81 9.32 0.05
C GLY A 24 -14.46 8.70 -0.35
N ASP A 25 -13.50 9.55 -0.68
CA ASP A 25 -12.22 9.14 -1.29
C ASP A 25 -11.37 8.22 -0.40
N GLU A 26 -11.56 8.29 0.92
CA GLU A 26 -10.83 7.47 1.90
C GLU A 26 -11.36 6.03 2.01
N LYS A 27 -12.51 5.70 1.40
CA LYS A 27 -13.01 4.32 1.41
C LYS A 27 -12.14 3.45 0.50
N PRO A 28 -11.75 2.24 0.95
CA PRO A 28 -10.98 1.34 0.10
C PRO A 28 -11.81 0.92 -1.11
N LYS A 29 -11.19 0.94 -2.29
CA LYS A 29 -11.79 0.38 -3.51
C LYS A 29 -12.01 -1.12 -3.32
N VAL A 30 -13.26 -1.56 -3.46
CA VAL A 30 -13.63 -2.96 -3.34
C VAL A 30 -13.46 -3.62 -4.71
N TYR A 31 -12.63 -4.66 -4.77
CA TYR A 31 -12.44 -5.47 -5.96
C TYR A 31 -13.23 -6.76 -5.79
N THR A 32 -14.20 -6.99 -6.66
CA THR A 32 -15.08 -8.17 -6.66
C THR A 32 -15.13 -8.77 -8.05
N THR A 33 -15.27 -10.10 -8.14
CA THR A 33 -15.52 -10.80 -9.41
C THR A 33 -16.90 -10.53 -9.98
N GLU A 34 -17.88 -10.19 -9.13
CA GLU A 34 -19.25 -9.84 -9.55
C GLU A 34 -19.30 -8.56 -10.40
N ASN A 35 -18.37 -7.62 -10.17
CA ASN A 35 -18.31 -6.33 -10.86
C ASN A 35 -17.19 -6.28 -11.93
N VAL A 36 -16.82 -7.43 -12.50
CA VAL A 36 -15.86 -7.49 -13.61
C VAL A 36 -16.63 -7.33 -14.91
N LEU A 37 -16.43 -6.20 -15.60
CA LEU A 37 -17.02 -5.96 -16.92
C LEU A 37 -16.03 -6.21 -18.07
N SER A 38 -14.73 -6.17 -17.78
CA SER A 38 -13.67 -6.33 -18.78
C SER A 38 -12.52 -7.22 -18.29
N PRO A 39 -11.74 -7.83 -19.21
CA PRO A 39 -10.53 -8.58 -18.84
C PRO A 39 -9.49 -7.72 -18.08
N SER A 40 -9.44 -6.42 -18.36
CA SER A 40 -8.59 -5.48 -17.62
C SER A 40 -9.00 -5.32 -16.16
N ASP A 41 -10.30 -5.40 -15.84
CA ASP A 41 -10.77 -5.32 -14.46
C ASP A 41 -10.35 -6.57 -13.65
N LEU A 42 -10.25 -7.73 -14.31
CA LEU A 42 -9.69 -8.94 -13.72
C LEU A 42 -8.20 -8.79 -13.44
N ASP A 43 -7.45 -8.19 -14.35
CA ASP A 43 -6.02 -7.92 -14.15
C ASP A 43 -5.81 -6.97 -12.96
N ASP A 44 -6.64 -5.94 -12.82
CA ASP A 44 -6.66 -5.02 -11.68
C ASP A 44 -7.00 -5.73 -10.36
N LEU A 45 -7.96 -6.67 -10.38
CA LEU A 45 -8.33 -7.48 -9.22
C LEU A 45 -7.18 -8.39 -8.80
N ILE A 46 -6.53 -9.05 -9.76
CA ILE A 46 -5.35 -9.89 -9.52
C ILE A 46 -4.23 -9.04 -8.89
N GLU A 47 -3.96 -7.86 -9.44
CA GLU A 47 -2.97 -6.93 -8.89
C GLU A 47 -3.31 -6.50 -7.47
N ALA A 48 -4.57 -6.19 -7.19
CA ALA A 48 -5.04 -5.83 -5.86
C ALA A 48 -4.82 -6.97 -4.85
N ALA A 49 -5.07 -8.23 -5.25
CA ALA A 49 -4.84 -9.40 -4.42
C ALA A 49 -3.34 -9.61 -4.12
N TYR A 50 -2.46 -9.49 -5.12
CA TYR A 50 -1.01 -9.53 -4.90
C TYR A 50 -0.54 -8.40 -3.98
N ARG A 51 -1.05 -7.18 -4.16
CA ARG A 51 -0.75 -6.04 -3.30
C ARG A 51 -1.22 -6.24 -1.87
N GLN A 52 -2.37 -6.87 -1.65
CA GLN A 52 -2.86 -7.17 -0.31
C GLN A 52 -1.98 -8.21 0.40
N ILE A 53 -1.64 -9.32 -0.28
CA ILE A 53 -0.92 -10.45 0.34
C ILE A 53 0.59 -10.20 0.42
N PHE A 54 1.23 -9.71 -0.64
CA PHE A 54 2.69 -9.52 -0.69
C PHE A 54 3.16 -8.09 -0.48
N PHE A 55 2.25 -7.10 -0.42
CA PHE A 55 2.52 -5.66 -0.56
C PHE A 55 3.00 -5.25 -1.94
N HIS A 56 4.06 -5.87 -2.43
CA HIS A 56 4.59 -5.67 -3.77
C HIS A 56 5.05 -7.01 -4.33
N ALA A 57 4.47 -7.43 -5.46
CA ALA A 57 4.86 -8.65 -6.14
C ALA A 57 5.78 -8.32 -7.32
N PHE A 58 6.99 -8.88 -7.31
CA PHE A 58 7.83 -8.84 -8.49
C PHE A 58 7.30 -9.81 -9.55
N LYS A 59 7.74 -9.63 -10.81
CA LYS A 59 7.36 -10.56 -11.90
C LYS A 59 7.71 -12.02 -11.59
N TRP A 60 8.79 -12.25 -10.84
CA TRP A 60 9.22 -13.59 -10.41
C TRP A 60 8.32 -14.19 -9.32
N ASP A 61 7.65 -13.35 -8.52
CA ASP A 61 6.84 -13.82 -7.40
C ASP A 61 5.40 -14.18 -7.81
N ARG A 62 5.05 -13.95 -9.10
CA ARG A 62 3.72 -14.24 -9.63
C ARG A 62 3.54 -15.73 -9.93
N GLU A 63 2.31 -16.19 -9.73
CA GLU A 63 1.87 -17.56 -9.92
C GLU A 63 0.91 -17.63 -11.13
N PRO A 64 1.43 -17.78 -12.37
CA PRO A 64 0.62 -17.67 -13.59
C PRO A 64 -0.46 -18.76 -13.70
N PHE A 65 -0.24 -19.93 -13.10
CA PHE A 65 -1.23 -21.01 -13.07
C PHE A 65 -2.46 -20.63 -12.24
N LEU A 66 -2.27 -20.00 -11.07
CA LEU A 66 -3.36 -19.51 -10.22
C LEU A 66 -4.13 -18.38 -10.91
N GLU A 67 -3.41 -17.46 -11.57
CA GLU A 67 -4.04 -16.38 -12.34
C GLU A 67 -4.91 -16.93 -13.47
N SER A 68 -4.40 -17.94 -14.20
CA SER A 68 -5.13 -18.55 -15.31
C SER A 68 -6.39 -19.29 -14.84
N GLN A 69 -6.31 -19.98 -13.70
CA GLN A 69 -7.45 -20.67 -13.09
C GLN A 69 -8.53 -19.68 -12.61
N LEU A 70 -8.13 -18.54 -12.04
CA LEU A 70 -9.04 -17.47 -11.65
C LEU A 70 -9.72 -16.84 -12.87
N ARG A 71 -8.95 -16.55 -13.94
CA ARG A 71 -9.50 -15.99 -15.19
C ARG A 71 -10.50 -16.93 -15.87
N ASN A 72 -10.32 -18.24 -15.72
CA ASN A 72 -11.25 -19.25 -16.23
C ASN A 72 -12.42 -19.53 -15.29
N GLY A 73 -12.53 -18.85 -14.14
CA GLY A 73 -13.58 -19.07 -13.15
C GLY A 73 -13.53 -20.44 -12.45
N GLN A 74 -12.39 -21.15 -12.51
CA GLN A 74 -12.21 -22.43 -11.82
C GLN A 74 -11.97 -22.24 -10.32
N LEU A 75 -11.44 -21.09 -9.92
CA LEU A 75 -11.19 -20.71 -8.54
C LEU A 75 -12.02 -19.49 -8.17
N SER A 76 -12.50 -19.46 -6.92
CA SER A 76 -13.01 -18.24 -6.32
C SER A 76 -11.87 -17.29 -5.92
N VAL A 77 -12.18 -16.02 -5.65
CA VAL A 77 -11.17 -15.07 -5.13
C VAL A 77 -10.61 -15.54 -3.79
N ARG A 78 -11.44 -16.14 -2.94
CA ARG A 78 -11.00 -16.76 -1.68
C ARG A 78 -9.97 -17.87 -1.93
N ASP A 79 -10.21 -18.74 -2.90
CA ASP A 79 -9.30 -19.86 -3.20
C ASP A 79 -8.01 -19.35 -3.87
N PHE A 80 -8.10 -18.26 -4.64
CA PHE A 80 -6.93 -17.54 -5.13
C PHE A 80 -6.08 -16.98 -3.98
N ILE A 81 -6.70 -16.29 -3.01
CA ILE A 81 -6.02 -15.80 -1.80
C ILE A 81 -5.38 -16.95 -1.00
N ARG A 82 -6.09 -18.08 -0.86
CA ARG A 82 -5.53 -19.31 -0.27
C ARG A 82 -4.28 -19.76 -1.01
N GLY A 83 -4.33 -19.83 -2.33
CA GLY A 83 -3.18 -20.20 -3.17
C GLY A 83 -1.97 -19.28 -2.97
N LEU A 84 -2.20 -17.96 -2.89
CA LEU A 84 -1.15 -16.99 -2.63
C LEU A 84 -0.53 -17.14 -1.22
N LEU A 85 -1.33 -17.45 -0.20
CA LEU A 85 -0.82 -17.66 1.16
C LEU A 85 -0.02 -18.97 1.30
N LEU A 86 -0.30 -19.95 0.46
CA LEU A 86 0.40 -21.24 0.45
C LEU A 86 1.54 -21.29 -0.57
N SER A 87 1.76 -20.21 -1.32
CA SER A 87 2.83 -20.14 -2.29
C SER A 87 4.21 -20.22 -1.63
N LYS A 88 5.19 -20.71 -2.39
CA LYS A 88 6.59 -20.73 -1.95
C LYS A 88 7.12 -19.31 -1.70
N THR A 89 6.64 -18.34 -2.47
CA THR A 89 7.02 -16.92 -2.33
C THR A 89 6.57 -16.36 -0.99
N PHE A 90 5.36 -16.69 -0.54
CA PHE A 90 4.83 -16.27 0.77
C PHE A 90 5.58 -16.95 1.91
N TYR A 91 5.83 -18.25 1.78
CA TYR A 91 6.59 -19.04 2.76
C TYR A 91 7.99 -18.45 3.00
N ASN A 92 8.79 -18.26 1.94
CA ASN A 92 10.17 -17.75 2.05
C ASN A 92 10.24 -16.29 2.51
N SER A 93 9.21 -15.50 2.19
CA SER A 93 9.19 -14.08 2.52
C SER A 93 8.74 -13.82 3.95
N PHE A 94 7.67 -14.48 4.39
CA PHE A 94 7.02 -14.21 5.67
C PHE A 94 7.23 -15.35 6.67
N TYR A 95 6.88 -16.58 6.34
CA TYR A 95 6.89 -17.66 7.32
C TYR A 95 8.31 -18.02 7.82
N GLU A 96 9.26 -18.24 6.91
CA GLU A 96 10.63 -18.66 7.25
C GLU A 96 11.37 -17.64 8.13
N LYS A 97 10.99 -16.36 8.03
CA LYS A 97 11.67 -15.21 8.66
C LYS A 97 10.90 -14.63 9.83
N ASN A 98 9.94 -15.37 10.38
CA ASN A 98 9.15 -14.95 11.53
C ASN A 98 8.84 -16.12 12.47
N SER A 99 8.54 -15.78 13.72
CA SER A 99 7.93 -16.75 14.64
C SER A 99 6.47 -17.00 14.28
N ASN A 100 5.91 -18.13 14.71
CA ASN A 100 4.49 -18.45 14.50
C ASN A 100 3.57 -17.33 15.00
N TYR A 101 3.91 -16.69 16.12
CA TYR A 101 3.12 -15.57 16.68
C TYR A 101 3.07 -14.37 15.73
N ARG A 102 4.21 -14.00 15.15
CA ARG A 102 4.32 -12.86 14.24
C ARG A 102 3.71 -13.17 12.87
N PHE A 103 3.89 -14.40 12.40
CA PHE A 103 3.27 -14.87 11.17
C PHE A 103 1.75 -14.81 11.26
N VAL A 104 1.16 -15.31 12.35
CA VAL A 104 -0.28 -15.23 12.61
C VAL A 104 -0.77 -13.78 12.57
N GLU A 105 -0.06 -12.85 13.22
CA GLU A 105 -0.41 -11.43 13.21
C GLU A 105 -0.48 -10.86 11.78
N GLN A 106 0.55 -11.12 10.98
CA GLN A 106 0.62 -10.65 9.60
C GLN A 106 -0.50 -11.25 8.74
N VAL A 107 -0.81 -12.54 8.91
CA VAL A 107 -1.88 -13.19 8.14
C VAL A 107 -3.26 -12.67 8.55
N VAL A 108 -3.52 -12.48 9.86
CA VAL A 108 -4.77 -11.88 10.35
C VAL A 108 -4.97 -10.48 9.76
N GLN A 109 -3.93 -9.64 9.78
CA GLN A 109 -3.99 -8.29 9.22
C GLN A 109 -4.26 -8.28 7.71
N ARG A 110 -3.62 -9.18 6.95
CA ARG A 110 -3.77 -9.25 5.48
C ARG A 110 -5.08 -9.89 5.05
N VAL A 111 -5.54 -10.94 5.73
CA VAL A 111 -6.69 -11.75 5.32
C VAL A 111 -7.99 -11.24 5.93
N LEU A 112 -8.01 -10.95 7.23
CA LEU A 112 -9.21 -10.42 7.90
C LEU A 112 -9.29 -8.89 7.82
N GLY A 113 -8.24 -8.21 7.36
CA GLY A 113 -8.25 -6.77 7.19
C GLY A 113 -8.39 -5.98 8.50
N ARG A 114 -8.05 -6.57 9.64
CA ARG A 114 -8.11 -5.94 10.96
C ARG A 114 -6.85 -6.25 11.77
N ASP A 115 -6.61 -5.47 12.81
CA ASP A 115 -5.56 -5.80 13.76
C ASP A 115 -5.97 -6.94 14.71
N VAL A 116 -4.99 -7.58 15.33
CA VAL A 116 -5.21 -8.62 16.33
C VAL A 116 -5.79 -8.01 17.61
N TYR A 117 -6.73 -8.69 18.27
CA TYR A 117 -7.37 -8.20 19.49
C TYR A 117 -6.42 -8.15 20.68
N SER A 118 -5.61 -9.19 20.86
CA SER A 118 -4.68 -9.31 21.99
C SER A 118 -3.57 -10.33 21.70
N GLU A 119 -2.54 -10.35 22.56
CA GLU A 119 -1.49 -11.37 22.51
C GLU A 119 -2.05 -12.80 22.60
N ARG A 120 -3.17 -12.98 23.33
CA ARG A 120 -3.83 -14.28 23.46
C ARG A 120 -4.38 -14.79 22.13
N GLU A 121 -4.85 -13.93 21.24
CA GLU A 121 -5.29 -14.35 19.89
C GLU A 121 -4.10 -14.86 19.08
N LYS A 122 -2.92 -14.21 19.17
CA LYS A 122 -1.70 -14.72 18.51
C LYS A 122 -1.31 -16.10 19.02
N ILE A 123 -1.36 -16.32 20.33
CA ILE A 123 -1.05 -17.61 20.95
C ILE A 123 -2.07 -18.67 20.52
N ALA A 124 -3.37 -18.36 20.55
CA ALA A 124 -4.45 -19.27 20.17
C ALA A 124 -4.33 -19.77 18.72
N TRP A 125 -3.92 -18.90 17.80
CA TRP A 125 -3.72 -19.28 16.40
C TRP A 125 -2.36 -19.91 16.14
N SER A 126 -1.32 -19.55 16.89
CA SER A 126 0.02 -20.13 16.73
C SER A 126 0.05 -21.63 17.00
N ILE A 127 -0.80 -22.14 17.90
CA ILE A 127 -0.89 -23.58 18.17
C ILE A 127 -1.58 -24.31 17.01
N VAL A 128 -2.50 -23.66 16.29
CA VAL A 128 -3.11 -24.21 15.07
C VAL A 128 -2.05 -24.37 13.99
N VAL A 129 -1.20 -23.36 13.81
CA VAL A 129 -0.06 -23.43 12.88
C VAL A 129 0.89 -24.57 13.26
N ALA A 130 1.21 -24.73 14.55
CA ALA A 130 2.11 -25.78 15.02
C ALA A 130 1.53 -27.20 14.88
N THR A 131 0.21 -27.35 15.02
CA THR A 131 -0.45 -28.67 15.04
C THR A 131 -0.94 -29.12 13.66
N LYS A 132 -1.47 -28.20 12.85
CA LYS A 132 -2.06 -28.49 11.52
C LYS A 132 -1.22 -27.95 10.36
N GLY A 133 -0.10 -27.30 10.64
CA GLY A 133 0.71 -26.61 9.64
C GLY A 133 0.07 -25.32 9.12
N ILE A 134 0.75 -24.68 8.17
CA ILE A 134 0.32 -23.42 7.55
C ILE A 134 -1.00 -23.62 6.79
N GLN A 135 -1.12 -24.72 6.05
CA GLN A 135 -2.32 -25.04 5.28
C GLN A 135 -3.56 -25.14 6.16
N GLY A 136 -3.48 -25.90 7.26
CA GLY A 136 -4.61 -26.02 8.18
C GLY A 136 -4.99 -24.71 8.87
N PHE A 137 -4.02 -23.84 9.15
CA PHE A 137 -4.28 -22.51 9.68
C PHE A 137 -4.98 -21.59 8.68
N VAL A 138 -4.46 -21.51 7.45
CA VAL A 138 -5.06 -20.68 6.39
C VAL A 138 -6.48 -21.14 6.06
N ASP A 139 -6.69 -22.46 5.96
CA ASP A 139 -8.00 -23.04 5.70
C ASP A 139 -9.00 -22.72 6.82
N GLN A 140 -8.56 -22.81 8.08
CA GLN A 140 -9.42 -22.48 9.22
C GLN A 140 -9.71 -20.97 9.31
N LEU A 141 -8.78 -20.11 8.90
CA LEU A 141 -8.95 -18.66 8.90
C LEU A 141 -9.90 -18.18 7.80
N LEU A 142 -9.76 -18.71 6.57
CA LEU A 142 -10.63 -18.35 5.44
C LEU A 142 -12.05 -18.92 5.57
N ASN A 143 -12.22 -20.00 6.32
CA ASN A 143 -13.54 -20.57 6.64
C ASN A 143 -14.15 -19.95 7.92
N SER A 144 -13.54 -18.90 8.49
CA SER A 144 -14.13 -18.20 9.63
C SER A 144 -15.37 -17.39 9.21
N ASP A 145 -16.37 -17.35 10.09
CA ASP A 145 -17.58 -16.55 9.87
C ASP A 145 -17.24 -15.07 9.66
N GLU A 146 -16.18 -14.57 10.31
CA GLU A 146 -15.71 -13.20 10.15
C GLU A 146 -15.27 -12.89 8.71
N TYR A 147 -14.53 -13.82 8.09
CA TYR A 147 -14.10 -13.67 6.70
C TYR A 147 -15.29 -13.74 5.74
N LEU A 148 -16.15 -14.75 5.92
CA LEU A 148 -17.32 -14.97 5.07
C LEU A 148 -18.31 -13.80 5.12
N GLN A 149 -18.57 -13.23 6.31
CA GLN A 149 -19.46 -12.09 6.46
C GLN A 149 -18.88 -10.79 5.89
N SER A 150 -17.54 -10.65 5.85
CA SER A 150 -16.89 -9.42 5.42
C SER A 150 -16.57 -9.37 3.93
N PHE A 151 -16.13 -10.48 3.36
CA PHE A 151 -15.61 -10.55 1.99
C PHE A 151 -16.32 -11.60 1.13
N GLY A 152 -16.88 -12.64 1.73
CA GLY A 152 -17.48 -13.76 0.99
C GLY A 152 -16.43 -14.55 0.21
N TYR A 153 -16.80 -14.99 -1.00
CA TYR A 153 -15.95 -15.81 -1.88
C TYR A 153 -15.30 -15.00 -3.00
N ASP A 154 -15.88 -13.84 -3.31
CA ASP A 154 -15.67 -13.09 -4.55
C ASP A 154 -14.95 -11.76 -4.35
N THR A 155 -14.77 -11.31 -3.10
CA THR A 155 -14.15 -10.03 -2.78
C THR A 155 -12.71 -10.20 -2.33
N VAL A 156 -11.81 -9.38 -2.89
CA VAL A 156 -10.42 -9.30 -2.42
C VAL A 156 -10.37 -8.65 -1.04
N PRO A 157 -9.67 -9.23 -0.05
CA PRO A 157 -9.54 -8.63 1.27
C PRO A 157 -8.89 -7.25 1.23
N TYR A 158 -9.34 -6.36 2.10
CA TYR A 158 -8.79 -5.01 2.25
C TYR A 158 -8.77 -4.61 3.72
N GLN A 159 -7.97 -3.59 4.07
CA GLN A 159 -7.94 -3.06 5.43
C GLN A 159 -9.28 -2.39 5.76
N ARG A 160 -10.04 -3.00 6.67
CA ARG A 160 -11.37 -2.55 7.08
C ARG A 160 -11.24 -1.36 8.02
N ARG A 161 -11.99 -0.29 7.74
CA ARG A 161 -12.18 0.89 8.62
C ARG A 161 -10.90 1.50 9.20
N ARG A 162 -9.93 1.74 8.31
CA ARG A 162 -8.69 2.45 8.64
C ARG A 162 -8.94 3.90 9.06
N THR A 163 -9.83 4.59 8.35
CA THR A 163 -10.19 6.00 8.57
C THR A 163 -11.59 6.09 9.16
N LEU A 164 -11.79 7.08 10.02
CA LEU A 164 -13.10 7.46 10.52
C LEU A 164 -13.51 8.75 9.79
N ALA A 165 -14.79 8.91 9.46
CA ALA A 165 -15.27 10.05 8.68
C ALA A 165 -14.90 11.42 9.28
N SER A 166 -14.79 11.53 10.60
CA SER A 166 -14.44 12.78 11.29
C SER A 166 -12.92 13.03 11.41
N ARG A 167 -12.06 12.15 10.90
CA ARG A 167 -10.60 12.26 11.02
C ARG A 167 -9.93 12.32 9.65
N GLU A 168 -9.07 13.30 9.47
CA GLU A 168 -8.21 13.40 8.28
C GLU A 168 -7.14 12.29 8.26
N ILE A 169 -6.57 11.97 9.42
CA ILE A 169 -5.51 10.96 9.54
C ILE A 169 -6.11 9.67 10.13
N GLY A 170 -6.11 8.62 9.31
CA GLY A 170 -6.50 7.27 9.73
C GLY A 170 -5.39 6.49 10.43
N GLU A 171 -5.71 5.25 10.77
CA GLU A 171 -4.74 4.27 11.25
C GLU A 171 -3.66 3.99 10.19
N ARG A 172 -2.50 3.53 10.66
CA ARG A 172 -1.38 3.20 9.78
C ARG A 172 -1.73 1.98 8.92
N PRO A 173 -1.37 1.98 7.63
CA PRO A 173 -1.49 0.79 6.79
C PRO A 173 -0.75 -0.40 7.39
N PHE A 174 -1.32 -1.61 7.28
CA PHE A 174 -0.69 -2.82 7.82
C PHE A 174 0.69 -3.08 7.23
N ASN A 175 0.90 -2.78 5.95
CA ASN A 175 2.21 -2.99 5.32
C ASN A 175 3.35 -2.15 5.93
N ILE A 176 3.03 -1.03 6.59
CA ILE A 176 4.00 -0.20 7.31
C ILE A 176 4.14 -0.67 8.76
N THR A 177 3.03 -1.04 9.40
CA THR A 177 2.99 -1.47 10.81
C THR A 177 3.61 -2.87 11.00
N SER A 178 3.36 -3.78 10.06
CA SER A 178 3.87 -5.13 10.03
C SER A 178 4.81 -5.34 8.82
N PRO A 179 6.08 -4.92 8.92
CA PRO A 179 7.07 -5.21 7.89
C PRO A 179 7.30 -6.71 7.76
N ARG A 180 8.01 -7.12 6.69
CA ARG A 180 8.28 -8.53 6.34
C ARG A 180 8.81 -9.35 7.51
N TYR A 181 9.78 -8.84 8.27
CA TYR A 181 10.35 -9.51 9.44
C TYR A 181 10.55 -8.50 10.58
N ASP A 182 10.57 -9.02 11.81
CA ASP A 182 10.75 -8.21 13.02
C ASP A 182 12.22 -8.01 13.40
N GLY A 183 12.46 -7.20 14.44
CA GLY A 183 13.79 -6.88 14.98
C GLY A 183 14.68 -8.09 15.29
N TYR A 184 14.08 -9.21 15.71
CA TYR A 184 14.80 -10.45 16.01
C TYR A 184 15.51 -11.02 14.77
N TYR A 185 14.76 -11.33 13.71
CA TYR A 185 15.33 -11.84 12.45
C TYR A 185 16.19 -10.81 11.74
N ARG A 186 15.84 -9.53 11.87
CA ARG A 186 16.66 -8.42 11.39
C ARG A 186 18.07 -8.46 12.01
N GLY A 187 18.18 -8.73 13.31
CA GLY A 187 19.45 -8.86 14.01
C GLY A 187 20.28 -10.05 13.53
N ILE A 188 19.65 -11.20 13.28
CA ILE A 188 20.33 -12.40 12.74
C ILE A 188 20.93 -12.12 11.35
N LEU A 189 20.19 -11.41 10.49
CA LEU A 189 20.63 -11.06 9.14
C LEU A 189 21.73 -9.98 9.12
N GLY A 190 22.01 -9.32 10.25
CA GLY A 190 23.07 -8.30 10.34
C GLY A 190 22.75 -6.98 9.64
N PHE A 191 21.46 -6.67 9.39
CA PHE A 191 21.01 -5.43 8.75
C PHE A 191 20.13 -4.60 9.70
N PRO A 192 20.16 -3.26 9.66
CA PRO A 192 21.18 -2.46 8.99
C PRO A 192 22.52 -2.62 9.71
N GLN A 193 23.61 -2.64 8.95
CA GLN A 193 24.92 -2.38 9.52
C GLN A 193 24.87 -0.98 10.15
N ILE A 194 25.32 -0.85 11.39
CA ILE A 194 25.29 0.43 12.10
C ILE A 194 26.25 1.39 11.38
N VAL A 195 25.71 2.23 10.50
CA VAL A 195 26.45 3.33 9.89
C VAL A 195 26.24 4.54 10.79
N TRP A 196 27.28 4.93 11.54
CA TRP A 196 27.21 6.05 12.48
C TRP A 196 26.96 7.41 11.78
N GLN A 197 27.14 7.48 10.46
CA GLN A 197 26.79 8.64 9.62
C GLN A 197 25.42 8.45 8.95
N ASN A 198 24.34 8.76 9.69
CA ASN A 198 22.98 8.76 9.14
C ASN A 198 22.66 9.97 8.23
N ALA A 199 23.49 11.02 8.28
CA ALA A 199 23.32 12.22 7.49
C ALA A 199 24.54 12.42 6.58
N VAL A 200 24.28 12.64 5.30
CA VAL A 200 25.33 13.01 4.34
C VAL A 200 25.81 14.41 4.70
N ARG A 201 26.93 14.49 5.44
CA ARG A 201 27.56 15.77 5.76
C ARG A 201 28.13 16.37 4.48
N ARG A 202 27.50 17.44 3.99
CA ARG A 202 28.00 18.21 2.86
C ARG A 202 28.40 19.60 3.35
N TYR A 203 29.41 20.17 2.69
CA TYR A 203 29.87 21.53 2.96
C TYR A 203 28.80 22.58 2.64
N VAL A 204 27.94 22.31 1.65
CA VAL A 204 26.80 23.17 1.29
C VAL A 204 25.52 22.60 1.91
N PRO A 205 24.86 23.32 2.83
CA PRO A 205 23.57 22.89 3.38
C PRO A 205 22.49 22.96 2.28
N GLN A 206 21.84 21.83 2.00
CA GLN A 206 20.75 21.73 1.01
C GLN A 206 19.40 22.22 1.58
N GLU A 207 19.24 22.20 2.90
CA GLU A 207 18.00 22.53 3.60
C GLU A 207 17.98 23.98 4.11
N GLN A 208 18.67 24.89 3.41
CA GLN A 208 18.65 26.31 3.79
C GLN A 208 17.24 26.86 3.60
N LYS A 209 16.61 27.24 4.71
CA LYS A 209 15.34 27.95 4.68
C LYS A 209 15.60 29.42 4.32
N PRO A 210 14.76 30.02 3.46
CA PRO A 210 14.89 31.43 3.15
C PRO A 210 14.69 32.25 4.43
N LYS A 211 15.54 33.25 4.63
CA LYS A 211 15.45 34.24 5.70
C LYS A 211 14.44 35.33 5.33
N ALA A 212 13.97 36.05 6.35
CA ALA A 212 13.17 37.25 6.14
C ALA A 212 13.96 38.26 5.29
N GLY A 213 13.35 38.73 4.21
CA GLY A 213 13.99 39.65 3.26
C GLY A 213 14.70 38.97 2.08
N ASP A 214 14.75 37.63 2.03
CA ASP A 214 15.34 36.94 0.88
C ASP A 214 14.53 37.19 -0.39
N PRO A 215 15.18 37.56 -1.52
CA PRO A 215 14.49 37.90 -2.76
C PRO A 215 13.75 36.70 -3.38
N SER A 216 14.15 35.47 -3.03
CA SER A 216 13.46 34.24 -3.44
C SER A 216 12.00 34.20 -3.00
N SER A 217 11.68 34.81 -1.86
CA SER A 217 10.32 34.91 -1.32
C SER A 217 9.39 35.76 -2.17
N PHE A 218 9.95 36.67 -2.99
CA PHE A 218 9.21 37.60 -3.85
C PHE A 218 9.15 37.15 -5.32
N LEU A 219 9.73 36.00 -5.67
CA LEU A 219 9.76 35.51 -7.05
C LEU A 219 8.37 35.25 -7.64
N ALA A 220 7.41 34.81 -6.82
CA ALA A 220 6.03 34.61 -7.26
C ALA A 220 5.37 35.93 -7.71
N MET A 221 5.58 37.01 -6.94
CA MET A 221 5.14 38.35 -7.30
C MET A 221 5.84 38.84 -8.58
N ALA A 222 7.16 38.70 -8.65
CA ALA A 222 7.95 39.14 -9.80
C ALA A 222 7.51 38.46 -11.11
N ARG A 223 7.18 37.15 -11.08
CA ARG A 223 6.66 36.41 -12.24
C ARG A 223 5.23 36.81 -12.63
N GLY A 224 4.45 37.33 -11.69
CA GLY A 224 3.08 37.81 -11.92
C GLY A 224 3.02 39.20 -12.58
N LEU A 225 4.12 39.96 -12.59
CA LEU A 225 4.17 41.27 -13.23
C LEU A 225 4.21 41.11 -14.76
N GLY A 226 3.13 41.52 -15.44
CA GLY A 226 3.04 41.48 -16.91
C GLY A 226 4.12 42.29 -17.63
N SER A 227 4.70 43.30 -16.98
CA SER A 227 5.81 44.12 -17.50
C SER A 227 7.10 43.32 -17.74
N ALA A 228 7.31 42.19 -17.04
CA ALA A 228 8.51 41.36 -17.17
C ALA A 228 8.52 40.49 -18.45
N LYS A 229 7.39 40.37 -19.14
CA LYS A 229 7.32 39.64 -20.43
C LYS A 229 7.92 40.43 -21.60
N GLY A 230 8.19 41.72 -21.42
CA GLY A 230 8.57 42.64 -22.49
C GLY A 230 7.46 42.74 -23.55
N ASN A 231 7.17 43.93 -24.08
CA ASN A 231 6.58 43.92 -25.41
C ASN A 231 7.60 43.26 -26.34
N PRO A 232 7.23 42.26 -27.16
CA PRO A 232 8.17 41.70 -28.13
C PRO A 232 8.69 42.87 -28.95
N VAL A 233 10.00 43.08 -28.95
CA VAL A 233 10.63 44.14 -29.74
C VAL A 233 10.15 43.91 -31.18
N PRO A 234 9.46 44.88 -31.82
CA PRO A 234 8.98 44.67 -33.17
C PRO A 234 10.20 44.38 -34.04
N ARG A 235 10.25 43.18 -34.63
CA ARG A 235 11.29 42.83 -35.61
C ARG A 235 11.01 43.67 -36.86
N VAL A 236 11.56 44.87 -36.91
CA VAL A 236 11.51 45.68 -38.12
C VAL A 236 12.38 44.99 -39.17
N SER A 237 11.74 44.42 -40.19
CA SER A 237 12.45 43.85 -41.35
C SER A 237 13.29 44.93 -42.01
N ALA A 238 14.53 44.62 -42.39
CA ALA A 238 15.38 45.53 -43.17
C ALA A 238 14.74 45.95 -44.50
N MET A 239 13.75 45.21 -45.01
CA MET A 239 12.96 45.59 -46.20
C MET A 239 11.97 46.74 -45.95
N ASN A 240 11.61 47.00 -44.70
CA ASN A 240 10.69 48.10 -44.33
C ASN A 240 11.42 49.42 -44.04
N ILE A 241 12.76 49.42 -44.07
CA ILE A 241 13.57 50.62 -43.85
C ILE A 241 13.80 51.27 -45.21
N ASN A 242 13.13 52.40 -45.48
CA ASN A 242 13.37 53.18 -46.69
C ASN A 242 14.68 53.98 -46.54
N ILE A 243 15.80 53.36 -46.90
CA ILE A 243 17.15 53.92 -46.71
C ILE A 243 17.31 55.23 -47.51
N GLU A 244 16.68 55.36 -48.69
CA GLU A 244 16.76 56.57 -49.53
C GLU A 244 16.17 57.82 -48.86
N ALA A 245 15.16 57.67 -48.00
CA ALA A 245 14.58 58.77 -47.24
C ALA A 245 15.37 59.12 -45.98
N SER A 246 16.26 58.23 -45.52
CA SER A 246 17.05 58.41 -44.28
C SER A 246 18.38 59.14 -44.49
N VAL A 247 18.80 59.33 -45.74
CA VAL A 247 20.04 60.05 -46.07
C VAL A 247 19.72 61.54 -46.25
N PRO A 248 20.28 62.45 -45.43
CA PRO A 248 20.08 63.88 -45.60
C PRO A 248 20.71 64.33 -46.92
N ARG A 249 19.90 64.81 -47.86
CA ARG A 249 20.41 65.42 -49.09
C ARG A 249 21.00 66.79 -48.73
N ARG A 250 22.28 67.01 -49.05
CA ARG A 250 22.91 68.34 -49.06
C ARG A 250 22.56 69.08 -50.35
#